data_AF-A0A356F419-F1
#
_entry.id   AF-A0A356F419-F1
#
_cell.length_a   1.000
_cell.length_b   1.000
_cell.length_c   1.000
_cell.angle_alpha   90.00
_cell.angle_beta   90.00
_cell.angle_gamma   90.00
#
_symmetry.space_group_name_H-M   'P 1'
#
loop_
_entity.id
_entity.type
_entity.pdbx_description
1 polymer ?
#
loop_
_entity_poly.entity_id
_entity_poly.type
_entity_poly.pdbx_seq_one_letter_code
_entity_poly.pdbx_strand_id
1 'polypeptide(L)'
;MKKIFLLSTAAIICFGCISQAAEINSEAKLFKYSTTIEKERPQLNDETKHLIAAYRKNPTQANYDALRKQAEINYDKVVERKKAKLEELKKTAKHASKIEEMQVIVDEMLKDKENRINQTMKRFTDPRLRPNARQTSDGFLPVLGAAQNVSIAYTPVTNKEFNVFLKATGKQTAIPDNNLPVINVSYTDAAAYCQWLSAKDKNAKYRLPTEAEWELAAGHMPKDVDMNCGENKGLKAVDAYKQTLSAAGAIDMWGNVWEWTSTPKNSPTELAVKGGAWDTPRTNCRTENRSETRNMSQRYDNVGFRIIREK
;
A
#
# COMPACT_ATOMS: atom_id res chain seq x y z
N MET A 1 -40.83 17.11 -69.82
CA MET A 1 -40.59 15.66 -70.07
C MET A 1 -39.18 15.37 -69.55
N LYS A 2 -38.86 14.55 -68.56
CA LYS A 2 -39.50 13.41 -67.87
C LYS A 2 -39.17 13.47 -66.36
N LYS A 3 -40.08 12.98 -65.52
CA LYS A 3 -39.89 12.71 -64.10
C LYS A 3 -38.95 11.50 -63.92
N ILE A 4 -38.02 11.55 -62.96
CA ILE A 4 -37.55 10.38 -62.21
C ILE A 4 -37.48 10.78 -60.73
N PHE A 5 -38.38 10.18 -59.94
CA PHE A 5 -38.29 10.04 -58.48
C PHE A 5 -37.26 8.95 -58.18
N LEU A 6 -36.37 9.14 -57.20
CA LEU A 6 -35.88 8.02 -56.37
C LEU A 6 -35.16 8.49 -55.09
N LEU A 7 -35.88 8.29 -53.99
CA LEU A 7 -35.49 7.93 -52.62
C LEU A 7 -34.31 8.63 -51.93
N SER A 8 -34.68 9.36 -50.88
CA SER A 8 -33.92 9.62 -49.67
C SER A 8 -33.33 8.35 -49.05
N THR A 9 -32.01 8.30 -48.91
CA THR A 9 -31.33 7.45 -47.93
C THR A 9 -30.54 8.32 -46.97
N ALA A 10 -30.99 8.36 -45.72
CA ALA A 10 -30.26 8.92 -44.60
C ALA A 10 -28.90 8.20 -44.48
N ALA A 11 -27.80 8.95 -44.63
CA ALA A 11 -26.48 8.47 -44.26
C ALA A 11 -26.36 8.54 -42.73
N ILE A 12 -26.72 7.44 -42.07
CA ILE A 12 -26.32 7.17 -40.69
C ILE A 12 -24.81 6.98 -40.71
N ILE A 13 -24.05 8.01 -40.33
CA ILE A 13 -22.65 7.86 -39.97
C ILE A 13 -22.64 7.16 -38.62
N CYS A 14 -22.65 5.83 -38.67
CA CYS A 14 -22.33 4.98 -37.53
C CYS A 14 -20.87 5.27 -37.15
N PHE A 15 -20.66 6.07 -36.11
CA PHE A 15 -19.45 5.99 -35.31
C PHE A 15 -19.41 4.58 -34.72
N GLY A 16 -18.76 3.66 -35.43
CA GLY A 16 -18.42 2.35 -34.90
C GLY A 16 -17.50 2.56 -33.72
N CYS A 17 -18.04 2.39 -32.51
CA CYS A 17 -17.24 2.13 -31.31
C CYS A 17 -16.35 0.93 -31.59
N ILE A 18 -15.09 1.17 -31.94
CA ILE A 18 -14.05 0.17 -31.80
C ILE A 18 -13.80 0.07 -30.30
N SER A 19 -14.59 -0.79 -29.64
CA SER A 19 -14.25 -1.32 -28.33
C SER A 19 -12.95 -2.09 -28.51
N GLN A 20 -11.81 -1.43 -28.26
CA GLN A 20 -10.54 -2.10 -28.11
C GLN A 20 -10.70 -3.04 -26.91
N ALA A 21 -10.91 -4.33 -27.19
CA ALA A 21 -10.89 -5.36 -26.18
C ALA A 21 -9.55 -5.24 -25.46
N ALA A 22 -9.59 -4.91 -24.17
CA ALA A 22 -8.42 -4.80 -23.33
C ALA A 22 -7.57 -6.06 -23.52
N GLU A 23 -6.37 -5.90 -24.09
CA GLU A 23 -5.43 -6.99 -24.22
C GLU A 23 -5.15 -7.55 -22.82
N ILE A 24 -5.55 -8.81 -22.64
CA ILE A 24 -5.49 -9.48 -21.35
C ILE A 24 -4.03 -9.80 -21.07
N ASN A 25 -3.42 -9.02 -20.17
CA ASN A 25 -2.07 -9.26 -19.66
C ASN A 25 -1.94 -10.71 -19.15
N SER A 26 -0.99 -11.45 -19.73
CA SER A 26 -0.72 -12.86 -19.44
C SER A 26 -0.13 -13.09 -18.04
N GLU A 27 0.53 -12.09 -17.44
CA GLU A 27 1.05 -12.15 -16.07
C GLU A 27 -0.07 -12.05 -15.03
N ALA A 28 -1.18 -11.37 -15.36
CA ALA A 28 -2.38 -11.33 -14.51
C ALA A 28 -3.07 -12.71 -14.41
N LYS A 29 -2.78 -13.65 -15.32
CA LYS A 29 -3.34 -15.02 -15.30
C LYS A 29 -2.57 -15.99 -14.41
N LEU A 30 -1.35 -15.66 -13.93
CA LEU A 30 -0.58 -16.57 -13.07
C LEU A 30 -1.27 -16.88 -11.73
N PHE A 31 -2.24 -16.06 -11.32
CA PHE A 31 -2.97 -16.21 -10.05
C PHE A 31 -4.44 -16.63 -10.23
N LYS A 32 -4.97 -16.63 -11.46
CA LYS A 32 -6.40 -16.91 -11.73
C LYS A 32 -6.82 -18.37 -11.51
N TYR A 33 -5.85 -19.29 -11.39
CA TYR A 33 -6.09 -20.73 -11.24
C TYR A 33 -5.61 -21.30 -9.90
N SER A 34 -5.23 -20.47 -8.94
CA SER A 34 -4.93 -20.95 -7.58
C SER A 34 -6.25 -21.29 -6.90
N THR A 35 -6.56 -22.56 -6.67
CA THR A 35 -7.77 -22.99 -5.94
C THR A 35 -7.67 -22.78 -4.42
N THR A 36 -6.50 -22.35 -3.94
CA THR A 36 -6.20 -22.00 -2.53
C THR A 36 -6.02 -20.49 -2.37
N ILE A 37 -7.01 -19.72 -2.81
CA ILE A 37 -7.02 -18.25 -2.69
C ILE A 37 -7.48 -17.84 -1.28
N GLU A 38 -6.55 -17.36 -0.47
CA GLU A 38 -6.84 -16.71 0.83
C GLU A 38 -7.38 -15.30 0.57
N LYS A 39 -8.71 -15.16 0.52
CA LYS A 39 -9.41 -13.88 0.27
C LYS A 39 -9.29 -12.87 1.42
N GLU A 40 -8.90 -13.32 2.61
CA GLU A 40 -8.76 -12.50 3.81
C GLU A 40 -7.40 -12.74 4.46
N ARG A 41 -6.84 -11.69 5.09
CA ARG A 41 -5.64 -11.86 5.92
C ARG A 41 -5.95 -12.90 7.01
N PRO A 42 -5.07 -13.90 7.22
CA PRO A 42 -5.27 -14.89 8.27
C PRO A 42 -5.50 -14.20 9.61
N GLN A 43 -6.63 -14.51 10.25
CA GLN A 43 -6.90 -14.04 11.60
C GLN A 43 -5.83 -14.59 12.54
N LEU A 44 -5.46 -13.80 13.57
CA LEU A 44 -4.63 -14.33 14.64
C LEU A 44 -5.33 -15.52 15.28
N ASN A 45 -4.60 -16.60 15.55
CA ASN A 45 -5.15 -17.72 16.30
C ASN A 45 -5.46 -17.29 17.75
N ASP A 46 -6.35 -18.03 18.41
CA ASP A 46 -6.86 -17.63 19.71
C ASP A 46 -5.79 -17.63 20.81
N GLU A 47 -4.81 -18.53 20.70
CA GLU A 47 -3.62 -18.54 21.58
C GLU A 47 -2.83 -17.23 21.46
N THR A 48 -2.58 -16.75 20.23
CA THR A 48 -1.87 -15.49 20.01
C THR A 48 -2.68 -14.31 20.55
N LYS A 49 -4.01 -14.30 20.36
CA LYS A 49 -4.88 -13.26 20.95
C LYS A 49 -4.81 -13.28 22.48
N HIS A 50 -4.84 -14.47 23.08
CA HIS A 50 -4.74 -14.65 24.53
C HIS A 50 -3.42 -14.12 25.07
N LEU A 51 -2.29 -14.49 24.45
CA LEU A 51 -0.96 -14.05 24.86
C LEU A 51 -0.74 -12.54 24.67
N ILE A 52 -1.28 -11.95 23.60
CA ILE A 52 -1.29 -10.48 23.44
C ILE A 52 -2.08 -9.83 24.58
N ALA A 53 -3.25 -10.36 24.92
CA ALA A 53 -4.06 -9.85 26.01
C ALA A 53 -3.36 -10.00 27.38
N ALA A 54 -2.69 -11.13 27.62
CA ALA A 54 -1.92 -11.40 28.82
C ALA A 54 -0.73 -10.44 28.97
N TYR A 55 0.06 -10.26 27.91
CA TYR A 55 1.17 -9.28 27.90
C TYR A 55 0.67 -7.86 28.14
N ARG A 56 -0.40 -7.45 27.45
CA ARG A 56 -0.99 -6.11 27.63
C ARG A 56 -1.48 -5.88 29.06
N LYS A 57 -2.04 -6.91 29.71
CA LYS A 57 -2.50 -6.84 31.10
C LYS A 57 -1.34 -6.78 32.10
N ASN A 58 -0.25 -7.49 31.83
CA ASN A 58 0.91 -7.55 32.71
C ASN A 58 2.21 -7.74 31.89
N PRO A 59 2.93 -6.66 31.52
CA PRO A 59 4.05 -6.70 30.58
C PRO A 59 5.36 -7.19 31.24
N THR A 60 5.35 -8.42 31.75
CA THR A 60 6.54 -9.09 32.32
C THR A 60 7.38 -9.76 31.23
N GLN A 61 8.65 -10.04 31.54
CA GLN A 61 9.53 -10.80 30.65
C GLN A 61 8.94 -12.19 30.32
N ALA A 62 8.35 -12.88 31.31
CA ALA A 62 7.73 -14.18 31.10
C ALA A 62 6.57 -14.13 30.08
N ASN A 63 5.71 -13.10 30.16
CA ASN A 63 4.63 -12.92 29.19
C ASN A 63 5.15 -12.52 27.80
N TYR A 64 6.23 -11.73 27.75
CA TYR A 64 6.91 -11.40 26.49
C TYR A 64 7.46 -12.65 25.82
N ASP A 65 8.19 -13.49 26.56
CA ASP A 65 8.81 -14.71 26.04
C ASP A 65 7.77 -15.73 25.58
N ALA A 66 6.67 -15.89 26.32
CA ALA A 66 5.56 -16.75 25.92
C ALA A 66 4.93 -16.29 24.60
N LEU A 67 4.64 -15.00 24.48
CA LEU A 67 4.11 -14.40 23.25
C LEU A 67 5.09 -14.52 22.07
N ARG A 68 6.38 -14.30 22.33
CA ARG A 68 7.44 -14.45 21.32
C ARG A 68 7.55 -15.88 20.83
N LYS A 69 7.57 -16.86 21.73
CA LYS A 69 7.58 -18.28 21.38
C LYS A 69 6.39 -18.65 20.51
N GLN A 70 5.20 -18.11 20.81
CA GLN A 70 4.03 -18.33 19.94
C GLN A 70 4.18 -17.68 18.56
N ALA A 71 4.79 -16.49 18.47
CA ALA A 71 5.10 -15.86 17.19
C ALA A 71 6.09 -16.70 16.36
N GLU A 72 7.11 -17.28 16.99
CA GLU A 72 8.07 -18.20 16.36
C GLU A 72 7.38 -19.46 15.83
N ILE A 73 6.54 -20.11 16.64
CA ILE A 73 5.75 -21.28 16.24
C ILE A 73 4.86 -20.96 15.02
N ASN A 74 4.19 -19.79 15.04
CA ASN A 74 3.35 -19.37 13.93
C ASN A 74 4.16 -19.13 12.65
N TYR A 75 5.35 -18.52 12.76
CA TYR A 75 6.22 -18.28 11.63
C TYR A 75 6.74 -19.59 11.02
N ASP A 76 7.18 -20.53 11.87
CA ASP A 76 7.66 -21.83 11.42
C ASP A 76 6.58 -22.61 10.67
N LYS A 77 5.32 -22.54 11.12
CA LYS A 77 4.18 -23.09 10.36
C LYS A 77 4.01 -22.46 8.97
N VAL A 78 4.32 -21.18 8.79
CA VAL A 78 4.29 -20.54 7.46
C VAL A 78 5.45 -21.04 6.61
N VAL A 79 6.66 -21.11 7.17
CA VAL A 79 7.86 -21.63 6.50
C VAL A 79 7.64 -23.06 6.04
N GLU A 80 7.13 -23.94 6.88
CA GLU A 80 6.88 -25.35 6.53
C GLU A 80 5.83 -25.49 5.42
N ARG A 81 4.76 -24.67 5.43
CA ARG A 81 3.81 -24.63 4.30
C ARG A 81 4.47 -24.20 2.99
N LYS A 82 5.40 -23.24 3.05
CA LYS A 82 6.13 -22.77 1.87
C LYS A 82 7.12 -23.83 1.36
N LYS A 83 7.86 -24.49 2.25
CA LYS A 83 8.71 -25.64 1.88
C LYS A 83 7.91 -26.77 1.25
N ALA A 84 6.77 -27.15 1.83
CA ALA A 84 5.90 -28.18 1.25
C ALA A 84 5.42 -27.80 -0.17
N LYS A 85 5.07 -26.52 -0.38
CA LYS A 85 4.69 -26.03 -1.71
C LYS A 85 5.86 -26.03 -2.69
N LEU A 86 7.07 -25.73 -2.24
CA LEU A 86 8.27 -25.83 -3.05
C LEU A 86 8.53 -27.27 -3.49
N GLU A 87 8.41 -28.24 -2.57
CA GLU A 87 8.55 -29.68 -2.90
C GLU A 87 7.46 -30.17 -3.85
N GLU A 88 6.24 -29.65 -3.75
CA GLU A 88 5.19 -29.89 -4.73
C GLU A 88 5.56 -29.32 -6.11
N LEU A 89 6.03 -28.07 -6.17
CA LEU A 89 6.42 -27.42 -7.42
C LEU A 89 7.61 -28.11 -8.09
N LYS A 90 8.57 -28.64 -7.33
CA LYS A 90 9.66 -29.48 -7.87
C LYS A 90 9.14 -30.69 -8.64
N LYS A 91 7.94 -31.19 -8.31
CA LYS A 91 7.31 -32.33 -8.98
C LYS A 91 6.34 -31.92 -10.10
N THR A 92 5.68 -30.77 -9.96
CA THR A 92 4.53 -30.40 -10.82
C THR A 92 4.79 -29.21 -11.75
N ALA A 93 5.82 -28.39 -11.50
CA ALA A 93 6.07 -27.18 -12.27
C ALA A 93 6.64 -27.51 -13.66
N LYS A 94 6.01 -26.96 -14.71
CA LYS A 94 6.47 -27.07 -16.10
C LYS A 94 7.71 -26.23 -16.42
N HIS A 95 8.01 -25.22 -15.60
CA HIS A 95 9.10 -24.28 -15.82
C HIS A 95 9.95 -24.15 -14.56
N ALA A 96 11.27 -24.27 -14.72
CA ALA A 96 12.25 -24.19 -13.62
C ALA A 96 12.18 -22.84 -12.88
N SER A 97 11.87 -21.75 -13.59
CA SER A 97 11.75 -20.41 -13.00
C SER A 97 10.77 -20.34 -11.83
N LYS A 98 9.69 -21.14 -11.83
CA LYS A 98 8.73 -21.19 -10.71
C LYS A 98 9.31 -21.87 -9.47
N ILE A 99 10.21 -22.83 -9.66
CA ILE A 99 10.91 -23.52 -8.57
C ILE A 99 11.96 -22.58 -7.98
N GLU A 100 12.74 -21.93 -8.84
CA GLU A 100 13.76 -20.95 -8.45
C GLU A 100 13.15 -19.79 -7.66
N GLU A 101 12.07 -19.18 -8.16
CA GLU A 101 11.35 -18.11 -7.46
C GLU A 101 10.87 -18.56 -6.07
N MET A 102 10.28 -19.75 -5.98
CA MET A 102 9.81 -20.29 -4.72
C MET A 102 10.95 -20.65 -3.75
N GLN A 103 12.09 -21.10 -4.27
CA GLN A 103 13.28 -21.39 -3.49
C GLN A 103 13.85 -20.10 -2.88
N VAL A 104 13.99 -19.03 -3.69
CA VAL A 104 14.41 -17.71 -3.20
C VAL A 104 13.51 -17.22 -2.06
N ILE A 105 12.19 -17.35 -2.20
CA ILE A 105 11.24 -16.97 -1.15
C ILE A 105 11.50 -17.75 0.15
N VAL A 106 11.70 -19.07 0.07
CA VAL A 106 11.96 -19.90 1.25
C VAL A 106 13.29 -19.52 1.90
N ASP A 107 14.33 -19.31 1.11
CA ASP A 107 15.67 -18.97 1.62
C ASP A 107 15.67 -17.61 2.31
N GLU A 108 15.01 -16.61 1.71
CA GLU A 108 14.80 -15.30 2.33
C GLU A 108 14.03 -15.41 3.65
N MET A 109 12.96 -16.21 3.69
CA MET A 109 12.19 -16.43 4.91
C MET A 109 13.03 -17.05 6.03
N LEU A 110 13.94 -17.96 5.71
CA LEU A 110 14.82 -18.57 6.70
C LEU A 110 15.87 -17.57 7.19
N LYS A 111 16.49 -16.83 6.26
CA LYS A 111 17.50 -15.81 6.55
C LYS A 111 16.95 -14.68 7.42
N ASP A 112 15.73 -14.22 7.13
CA ASP A 112 15.11 -13.07 7.81
C ASP A 112 14.22 -13.43 9.00
N LYS A 113 14.18 -14.71 9.42
CA LYS A 113 13.28 -15.20 10.48
C LYS A 113 13.31 -14.30 11.71
N GLU A 114 14.49 -14.04 12.26
CA GLU A 114 14.64 -13.24 13.48
C GLU A 114 14.11 -11.82 13.32
N ASN A 115 14.40 -11.17 12.19
CA ASN A 115 13.90 -9.84 11.87
C ASN A 115 12.37 -9.81 11.77
N ARG A 116 11.76 -10.82 11.14
CA ARG A 116 10.30 -10.95 11.01
C ARG A 116 9.62 -11.20 12.35
N ILE A 117 10.22 -12.01 13.23
CA ILE A 117 9.73 -12.21 14.60
C ILE A 117 9.83 -10.91 15.39
N ASN A 118 10.96 -10.20 15.32
CA ASN A 118 11.14 -8.93 16.03
C ASN A 118 10.14 -7.85 15.56
N GLN A 119 9.88 -7.74 14.25
CA GLN A 119 8.84 -6.85 13.73
C GLN A 119 7.45 -7.23 14.24
N THR A 120 7.14 -8.53 14.27
CA THR A 120 5.87 -9.05 14.80
C THR A 120 5.72 -8.70 16.28
N MET A 121 6.79 -8.89 17.07
CA MET A 121 6.80 -8.57 18.49
C MET A 121 6.61 -7.09 18.74
N LYS A 122 7.31 -6.20 18.01
CA LYS A 122 7.10 -4.75 18.10
C LYS A 122 5.64 -4.35 17.92
N ARG A 123 4.93 -5.02 17.01
CA ARG A 123 3.48 -4.80 16.79
C ARG A 123 2.63 -5.37 17.92
N PHE A 124 2.91 -6.59 18.37
CA PHE A 124 2.11 -7.27 19.40
C PHE A 124 2.25 -6.65 20.78
N THR A 125 3.40 -6.06 21.08
CA THR A 125 3.67 -5.38 22.35
C THR A 125 3.30 -3.90 22.33
N ASP A 126 2.85 -3.37 21.19
CA ASP A 126 2.40 -1.98 21.09
C ASP A 126 1.13 -1.76 21.93
N PRO A 127 1.12 -0.83 22.92
CA PRO A 127 -0.03 -0.62 23.80
C PRO A 127 -1.27 -0.08 23.06
N ARG A 128 -1.09 0.40 21.83
CA ARG A 128 -2.16 0.87 20.95
C ARG A 128 -2.83 -0.30 20.20
N LEU A 129 -2.29 -1.52 20.23
CA LEU A 129 -2.93 -2.71 19.67
C LEU A 129 -4.18 -3.09 20.49
N ARG A 130 -5.32 -2.55 20.05
CA ARG A 130 -6.65 -2.70 20.64
C ARG A 130 -7.65 -3.07 19.54
N PRO A 131 -8.84 -3.64 19.86
CA PRO A 131 -9.81 -4.08 18.85
C PRO A 131 -10.14 -3.02 17.77
N ASN A 132 -10.24 -1.75 18.16
CA ASN A 132 -10.59 -0.64 17.24
C ASN A 132 -9.37 0.13 16.72
N ALA A 133 -8.15 -0.37 16.90
CA ALA A 133 -6.92 0.34 16.51
C ALA A 133 -6.81 0.62 14.99
N ARG A 134 -7.62 -0.07 14.18
CA ARG A 134 -7.68 0.08 12.73
C ARG A 134 -8.82 1.00 12.26
N GLN A 135 -9.56 1.60 13.19
CA GLN A 135 -10.61 2.56 12.92
C GLN A 135 -10.11 3.95 13.28
N THR A 136 -10.52 4.96 12.51
CA THR A 136 -10.17 6.35 12.77
C THR A 136 -11.42 7.23 12.79
N SER A 137 -11.43 8.23 13.66
CA SER A 137 -12.45 9.28 13.71
C SER A 137 -11.91 10.64 13.25
N ASP A 138 -10.59 10.81 13.24
CA ASP A 138 -9.90 12.06 12.94
C ASP A 138 -8.96 11.96 11.73
N GLY A 139 -9.05 10.86 10.97
CA GLY A 139 -8.28 10.62 9.75
C GLY A 139 -6.89 10.04 9.96
N PHE A 140 -6.48 9.74 11.21
CA PHE A 140 -5.18 9.14 11.52
C PHE A 140 -5.28 7.80 12.24
N LEU A 141 -4.33 6.92 11.95
CA LEU A 141 -4.27 5.54 12.46
C LEU A 141 -2.89 5.25 13.07
N PRO A 142 -2.79 4.57 14.22
CA PRO A 142 -1.50 4.27 14.83
C PRO A 142 -0.67 3.33 13.94
N VAL A 143 0.60 3.69 13.72
CA VAL A 143 1.56 2.80 13.05
C VAL A 143 2.14 1.85 14.10
N LEU A 144 1.49 0.69 14.27
CA LEU A 144 1.87 -0.27 15.30
C LEU A 144 3.30 -0.81 15.08
N GLY A 145 4.12 -0.77 16.13
CA GLY A 145 5.53 -1.14 16.08
C GLY A 145 6.49 -0.02 15.63
N ALA A 146 5.97 1.15 15.25
CA ALA A 146 6.73 2.41 15.23
C ALA A 146 6.71 3.09 16.61
N ALA A 147 7.26 4.30 16.71
CA ALA A 147 7.16 5.09 17.94
C ALA A 147 5.68 5.37 18.31
N GLN A 148 5.38 5.45 19.60
CA GLN A 148 3.98 5.48 20.08
C GLN A 148 3.20 6.73 19.67
N ASN A 149 3.90 7.84 19.41
CA ASN A 149 3.32 9.07 18.91
C ASN A 149 3.04 9.05 17.40
N VAL A 150 3.57 8.06 16.66
CA VAL A 150 3.48 7.99 15.19
C VAL A 150 2.14 7.40 14.75
N SER A 151 1.36 8.20 14.02
CA SER A 151 0.14 7.80 13.32
C SER A 151 0.21 8.20 11.85
N ILE A 152 -0.41 7.42 10.97
CA ILE A 152 -0.44 7.66 9.52
C ILE A 152 -1.83 8.08 9.07
N ALA A 153 -1.90 8.95 8.06
CA ALA A 153 -3.18 9.36 7.47
C ALA A 153 -3.90 8.19 6.80
N TYR A 154 -5.23 8.19 6.90
CA TYR A 154 -6.12 7.15 6.38
C TYR A 154 -6.03 7.00 4.86
N THR A 155 -5.88 8.11 4.13
CA THR A 155 -5.73 8.19 2.67
C THR A 155 -4.46 8.94 2.28
N PRO A 156 -4.00 8.85 1.02
CA PRO A 156 -3.11 9.86 0.45
C PRO A 156 -3.77 11.25 0.54
N VAL A 157 -2.95 12.31 0.52
CA VAL A 157 -3.46 13.68 0.47
C VAL A 157 -4.18 13.90 -0.86
N THR A 158 -5.39 14.43 -0.80
CA THR A 158 -6.23 14.69 -1.97
C THR A 158 -5.96 16.06 -2.58
N ASN A 159 -6.36 16.24 -3.83
CA ASN A 159 -6.38 17.55 -4.47
C ASN A 159 -7.17 18.58 -3.65
N LYS A 160 -8.34 18.21 -3.12
CA LYS A 160 -9.16 19.06 -2.26
C LYS A 160 -8.40 19.54 -1.02
N GLU A 161 -7.71 18.65 -0.30
CA GLU A 161 -6.92 19.01 0.89
C GLU A 161 -5.71 19.88 0.53
N PHE A 162 -5.02 19.56 -0.56
CA PHE A 162 -3.87 20.32 -1.02
C PHE A 162 -4.26 21.72 -1.50
N ASN A 163 -5.43 21.88 -2.12
CA ASN A 163 -6.00 23.18 -2.49
C ASN A 163 -6.21 24.11 -1.28
N VAL A 164 -6.53 23.57 -0.10
CA VAL A 164 -6.63 24.39 1.13
C VAL A 164 -5.27 24.97 1.50
N PHE A 165 -4.21 24.18 1.41
CA PHE A 165 -2.84 24.62 1.65
C PHE A 165 -2.41 25.70 0.65
N LEU A 166 -2.68 25.47 -0.64
CA LEU A 166 -2.31 26.42 -1.71
C LEU A 166 -3.00 27.78 -1.52
N LYS A 167 -4.32 27.78 -1.26
CA LYS A 167 -5.08 29.00 -0.95
C LYS A 167 -4.52 29.73 0.27
N ALA A 168 -4.21 28.99 1.35
CA ALA A 168 -3.68 29.58 2.59
C ALA A 168 -2.26 30.15 2.45
N THR A 169 -1.50 29.71 1.44
CA THR A 169 -0.11 30.15 1.21
C THR A 169 0.04 31.10 0.03
N GLY A 170 -1.07 31.56 -0.55
CA GLY A 170 -1.07 32.47 -1.69
C GLY A 170 -0.52 31.84 -2.99
N LYS A 171 -0.37 30.52 -3.04
CA LYS A 171 0.06 29.80 -4.24
C LYS A 171 -1.15 29.53 -5.12
N GLN A 172 -1.17 30.07 -6.33
CA GLN A 172 -2.20 29.77 -7.32
C GLN A 172 -1.74 28.60 -8.18
N THR A 173 -2.49 27.49 -8.16
CA THR A 173 -2.36 26.42 -9.14
C THR A 173 -3.74 25.92 -9.56
N ALA A 174 -3.86 25.43 -10.79
CA ALA A 174 -5.10 24.90 -11.34
C ALA A 174 -5.24 23.40 -11.04
N ILE A 175 -5.21 23.02 -9.75
CA ILE A 175 -5.48 21.63 -9.36
C ILE A 175 -7.01 21.46 -9.23
N PRO A 176 -7.62 20.45 -9.90
CA PRO A 176 -9.06 20.20 -9.81
C PRO A 176 -9.53 20.01 -8.35
N ASP A 177 -10.66 20.60 -7.98
CA ASP A 177 -11.23 20.42 -6.63
C ASP A 177 -12.00 19.09 -6.53
N ASN A 178 -11.27 17.99 -6.31
CA ASN A 178 -11.82 16.64 -6.23
C ASN A 178 -11.09 15.75 -5.20
N ASN A 179 -11.58 14.54 -5.01
CA ASN A 179 -11.03 13.56 -4.07
C ASN A 179 -9.99 12.61 -4.70
N LEU A 180 -9.40 12.98 -5.85
CA LEU A 180 -8.25 12.25 -6.37
C LEU A 180 -7.02 12.55 -5.49
N PRO A 181 -6.07 11.61 -5.36
CA PRO A 181 -4.80 11.90 -4.71
C PRO A 181 -4.09 13.03 -5.46
N VAL A 182 -3.45 13.92 -4.72
CA VAL A 182 -2.63 14.97 -5.32
C VAL A 182 -1.39 14.36 -5.95
N ILE A 183 -1.10 14.76 -7.19
CA ILE A 183 0.07 14.36 -7.98
C ILE A 183 0.75 15.60 -8.57
N ASN A 184 1.84 15.43 -9.30
CA ASN A 184 2.64 16.54 -9.84
C ASN A 184 3.16 17.48 -8.75
N VAL A 185 3.43 16.93 -7.57
CA VAL A 185 4.04 17.63 -6.43
C VAL A 185 5.45 17.07 -6.19
N SER A 186 6.40 17.97 -5.94
CA SER A 186 7.74 17.55 -5.54
C SER A 186 7.75 17.14 -4.06
N TYR A 187 8.81 16.47 -3.63
CA TYR A 187 8.99 16.20 -2.20
C TYR A 187 8.99 17.50 -1.39
N THR A 188 9.61 18.56 -1.92
CA THR A 188 9.66 19.87 -1.24
C THR A 188 8.26 20.48 -1.06
N ASP A 189 7.36 20.32 -2.03
CA ASP A 189 5.97 20.76 -1.85
C ASP A 189 5.23 19.95 -0.79
N ALA A 190 5.40 18.63 -0.81
CA ALA A 190 4.79 17.72 0.16
C ALA A 190 5.32 17.99 1.59
N ALA A 191 6.61 18.26 1.72
CA ALA A 191 7.23 18.67 2.98
C ALA A 191 6.71 20.06 3.45
N ALA A 192 6.54 21.02 2.54
CA ALA A 192 5.97 22.33 2.86
C ALA A 192 4.51 22.23 3.33
N TYR A 193 3.72 21.33 2.73
CA TYR A 193 2.37 21.00 3.20
C TYR A 193 2.38 20.47 4.64
N CYS A 194 3.29 19.54 4.95
CA CYS A 194 3.47 19.01 6.30
C CYS A 194 3.89 20.09 7.31
N GLN A 195 4.82 20.98 6.92
CA GLN A 195 5.24 22.11 7.75
C GLN A 195 4.10 23.08 8.03
N TRP A 196 3.28 23.39 7.02
CA TRP A 196 2.10 24.23 7.16
C TRP A 196 1.08 23.63 8.13
N LEU A 197 0.80 22.33 8.05
CA LEU A 197 -0.06 21.64 9.04
C LEU A 197 0.53 21.73 10.45
N SER A 198 1.84 21.50 10.58
CA SER A 198 2.56 21.58 11.86
C SER A 198 2.57 22.98 12.48
N ALA A 199 2.49 24.03 11.67
CA ALA A 199 2.38 25.41 12.15
C ALA A 199 0.96 25.73 12.66
N LYS A 200 -0.05 25.02 12.16
CA LYS A 200 -1.46 25.22 12.51
C LYS A 200 -1.91 24.38 13.71
N ASP A 201 -1.25 23.26 13.98
CA ASP A 201 -1.56 22.38 15.10
C ASP A 201 -0.50 22.52 16.20
N LYS A 202 -0.89 23.08 17.34
CA LYS A 202 0.03 23.27 18.48
C LYS A 202 0.39 21.95 19.19
N ASN A 203 -0.36 20.88 18.93
CA ASN A 203 -0.27 19.63 19.68
C ASN A 203 0.32 18.49 18.85
N ALA A 204 0.62 18.70 17.57
CA ALA A 204 1.16 17.65 16.72
C ALA A 204 2.18 18.18 15.71
N LYS A 205 3.08 17.30 15.29
CA LYS A 205 3.97 17.51 14.16
C LYS A 205 3.55 16.62 13.00
N TYR A 206 3.61 17.18 11.80
CA TYR A 206 3.28 16.50 10.56
C TYR A 206 4.53 16.42 9.70
N ARG A 207 4.75 15.25 9.11
CA ARG A 207 5.88 14.98 8.22
C ARG A 207 5.54 13.88 7.23
N LEU A 208 6.40 13.67 6.25
CA LEU A 208 6.34 12.49 5.40
C LEU A 208 6.78 11.24 6.18
N PRO A 209 6.23 10.06 5.86
CA PRO A 209 6.67 8.82 6.46
C PRO A 209 8.10 8.49 6.03
N THR A 210 8.84 7.80 6.90
CA THR A 210 9.99 7.02 6.44
C THR A 210 9.51 5.78 5.66
N GLU A 211 10.36 5.20 4.81
CA GLU A 211 10.07 3.93 4.13
C GLU A 211 9.66 2.83 5.13
N ALA A 212 10.32 2.77 6.29
CA ALA A 212 10.03 1.79 7.33
C ALA A 212 8.66 1.99 8.00
N GLU A 213 8.28 3.23 8.32
CA GLU A 213 6.95 3.53 8.88
C GLU A 213 5.84 3.25 7.89
N TRP A 214 6.06 3.58 6.62
CA TRP A 214 5.14 3.28 5.54
C TRP A 214 4.91 1.76 5.42
N GLU A 215 5.98 0.97 5.45
CA GLU A 215 5.90 -0.49 5.37
C GLU A 215 5.21 -1.11 6.60
N LEU A 216 5.46 -0.59 7.81
CA LEU A 216 4.75 -1.01 9.01
C LEU A 216 3.25 -0.71 8.92
N ALA A 217 2.89 0.46 8.39
CA ALA A 217 1.50 0.85 8.17
C ALA A 217 0.82 -0.03 7.11
N ALA A 218 1.49 -0.29 5.99
CA ALA A 218 0.98 -1.13 4.91
C ALA A 218 0.79 -2.59 5.40
N GLY A 219 1.83 -3.14 6.03
CA GLY A 219 1.97 -4.57 6.32
C GLY A 219 2.04 -5.41 5.03
N HIS A 220 1.88 -6.72 5.14
CA HIS A 220 1.97 -7.61 3.98
C HIS A 220 0.80 -7.41 3.00
N MET A 221 1.10 -7.17 1.73
CA MET A 221 0.10 -7.03 0.67
C MET A 221 -0.64 -8.36 0.46
N PRO A 222 -1.99 -8.40 0.59
CA PRO A 222 -2.76 -9.61 0.24
C PRO A 222 -2.58 -9.95 -1.24
N LYS A 223 -2.49 -11.24 -1.58
CA LYS A 223 -2.25 -11.68 -2.97
C LYS A 223 -3.31 -11.15 -3.94
N ASP A 224 -4.58 -11.25 -3.55
CA ASP A 224 -5.73 -10.85 -4.36
C ASP A 224 -6.30 -9.50 -3.94
N VAL A 225 -5.46 -8.64 -3.38
CA VAL A 225 -5.85 -7.29 -2.99
C VAL A 225 -6.48 -6.53 -4.17
N ASP A 226 -7.65 -5.94 -3.93
CA ASP A 226 -8.26 -5.05 -4.92
C ASP A 226 -7.62 -3.67 -4.78
N MET A 227 -7.03 -3.17 -5.87
CA MET A 227 -6.23 -1.95 -5.85
C MET A 227 -6.11 -1.32 -7.23
N ASN A 228 -5.83 -0.01 -7.24
CA ASN A 228 -5.55 0.72 -8.47
C ASN A 228 -4.10 0.55 -8.95
N CYS A 229 -3.72 -0.67 -9.34
CA CYS A 229 -2.46 -0.95 -10.04
C CYS A 229 -2.72 -1.62 -11.39
N GLY A 230 -1.74 -1.50 -12.29
CA GLY A 230 -1.76 -2.01 -13.66
C GLY A 230 -2.04 -0.93 -14.68
N GLU A 231 -1.28 -0.95 -15.77
CA GLU A 231 -1.19 0.10 -16.80
C GLU A 231 -2.54 0.65 -17.28
N ASN A 232 -2.58 1.98 -17.50
CA ASN A 232 -3.68 2.72 -18.13
C ASN A 232 -5.02 2.78 -17.37
N LYS A 233 -5.03 2.55 -16.05
CA LYS A 233 -6.27 2.69 -15.24
C LYS A 233 -6.64 4.14 -14.89
N GLY A 234 -5.68 5.04 -14.94
CA GLY A 234 -5.78 6.42 -14.45
C GLY A 234 -5.98 6.50 -12.94
N LEU A 235 -5.97 7.72 -12.40
CA LEU A 235 -6.26 7.95 -10.99
C LEU A 235 -7.70 7.58 -10.62
N LYS A 236 -7.87 7.13 -9.38
CA LYS A 236 -9.17 6.91 -8.74
C LYS A 236 -9.28 7.76 -7.48
N ALA A 237 -10.52 8.09 -7.10
CA ALA A 237 -10.77 8.74 -5.81
C ALA A 237 -10.25 7.86 -4.68
N VAL A 238 -9.72 8.47 -3.63
CA VAL A 238 -8.97 7.77 -2.56
C VAL A 238 -9.79 6.74 -1.77
N ASP A 239 -11.11 6.68 -1.96
CA ASP A 239 -12.03 5.73 -1.31
C ASP A 239 -12.62 4.67 -2.26
N ALA A 240 -12.19 4.65 -3.53
CA ALA A 240 -12.66 3.68 -4.53
C ALA A 240 -12.35 2.22 -4.16
N TYR A 241 -11.32 2.00 -3.33
CA TYR A 241 -10.87 0.70 -2.85
C TYR A 241 -10.93 0.58 -1.32
N LYS A 242 -11.90 1.23 -0.67
CA LYS A 242 -12.02 1.30 0.80
C LYS A 242 -12.13 -0.05 1.54
N GLN A 243 -12.46 -1.12 0.82
CA GLN A 243 -12.45 -2.51 1.30
C GLN A 243 -11.02 -3.04 1.56
N THR A 244 -10.02 -2.46 0.90
CA THR A 244 -8.62 -2.84 1.01
C THR A 244 -7.97 -2.08 2.17
N LEU A 245 -7.94 -2.74 3.33
CA LEU A 245 -7.36 -2.16 4.55
C LEU A 245 -5.95 -2.69 4.81
N SER A 246 -5.04 -1.77 5.05
CA SER A 246 -3.67 -2.06 5.46
C SER A 246 -3.56 -2.61 6.88
N ALA A 247 -2.33 -2.86 7.36
CA ALA A 247 -2.09 -3.27 8.75
C ALA A 247 -2.53 -2.22 9.77
N ALA A 248 -2.30 -0.94 9.47
CA ALA A 248 -2.81 0.17 10.27
C ALA A 248 -4.32 0.40 10.06
N GLY A 249 -4.90 -0.08 8.95
CA GLY A 249 -6.29 0.19 8.56
C GLY A 249 -6.43 1.33 7.54
N ALA A 250 -5.33 1.85 7.02
CA ALA A 250 -5.32 2.85 5.95
C ALA A 250 -5.70 2.20 4.61
N ILE A 251 -6.26 3.00 3.71
CA ILE A 251 -6.64 2.61 2.35
C ILE A 251 -5.66 3.19 1.33
N ASP A 252 -5.67 2.65 0.11
CA ASP A 252 -4.75 3.05 -0.97
C ASP A 252 -3.27 2.98 -0.58
N MET A 253 -2.90 2.04 0.31
CA MET A 253 -1.48 1.76 0.59
C MET A 253 -0.81 0.99 -0.56
N TRP A 254 -1.57 0.42 -1.49
CA TRP A 254 -1.04 -0.24 -2.68
C TRP A 254 -1.76 0.30 -3.90
N GLY A 255 -1.01 0.83 -4.86
CA GLY A 255 -1.52 1.46 -6.07
C GLY A 255 -2.03 2.89 -5.90
N ASN A 256 -2.74 3.33 -6.93
CA ASN A 256 -3.21 4.69 -7.15
C ASN A 256 -2.07 5.66 -7.42
N VAL A 257 -1.22 5.95 -6.43
CA VAL A 257 -0.03 6.80 -6.60
C VAL A 257 1.15 6.25 -5.82
N TRP A 258 2.34 6.46 -6.38
CA TRP A 258 3.56 6.38 -5.59
C TRP A 258 3.50 7.43 -4.48
N GLU A 259 3.87 7.06 -3.26
CA GLU A 259 3.88 7.98 -2.13
C GLU A 259 5.31 8.37 -1.76
N TRP A 260 5.59 9.68 -1.72
CA TRP A 260 6.85 10.22 -1.21
C TRP A 260 7.14 9.74 0.22
N THR A 261 8.38 9.32 0.46
CA THR A 261 8.91 9.08 1.81
C THR A 261 10.09 10.01 2.10
N SER A 262 10.44 10.17 3.37
CA SER A 262 11.61 10.94 3.81
C SER A 262 12.91 10.14 3.84
N THR A 263 12.93 8.93 3.26
CA THR A 263 14.10 8.04 3.30
C THR A 263 14.98 8.25 2.06
N PRO A 264 16.20 8.80 2.22
CA PRO A 264 17.16 8.91 1.11
C PRO A 264 17.69 7.53 0.72
N LYS A 265 18.10 7.41 -0.55
CA LYS A 265 18.64 6.16 -1.11
C LYS A 265 20.08 6.37 -1.55
N ASN A 266 20.35 6.45 -2.85
CA ASN A 266 21.73 6.54 -3.36
C ASN A 266 22.35 7.91 -3.12
N SER A 267 21.52 8.95 -2.95
CA SER A 267 21.97 10.31 -2.63
C SER A 267 20.93 11.04 -1.76
N PRO A 268 21.32 12.15 -1.11
CA PRO A 268 20.38 12.97 -0.32
C PRO A 268 19.22 13.57 -1.12
N THR A 269 19.37 13.70 -2.44
CA THR A 269 18.36 14.27 -3.34
C THR A 269 17.48 13.20 -3.99
N GLU A 270 17.78 11.93 -3.76
CA GLU A 270 17.05 10.81 -4.33
C GLU A 270 16.34 10.04 -3.23
N LEU A 271 15.02 10.15 -3.17
CA LEU A 271 14.20 9.63 -2.08
C LEU A 271 13.39 8.42 -2.52
N ALA A 272 13.20 7.49 -1.60
CA ALA A 272 12.34 6.34 -1.82
C ALA A 272 10.87 6.77 -1.98
N VAL A 273 10.18 6.09 -2.88
CA VAL A 273 8.72 6.15 -3.02
C VAL A 273 8.12 4.77 -2.80
N LYS A 274 6.87 4.71 -2.33
CA LYS A 274 6.23 3.44 -1.95
C LYS A 274 4.82 3.28 -2.52
N GLY A 275 4.33 2.04 -2.56
CA GLY A 275 2.94 1.70 -2.88
C GLY A 275 2.65 1.32 -4.32
N GLY A 276 3.42 1.81 -5.29
CA GLY A 276 3.05 1.68 -6.71
C GLY A 276 1.94 2.65 -7.12
N ALA A 277 1.80 2.88 -8.41
CA ALA A 277 0.79 3.79 -8.96
C ALA A 277 -0.15 3.10 -9.96
N TRP A 278 -1.13 3.86 -10.44
CA TRP A 278 -2.12 3.44 -11.45
C TRP A 278 -1.53 2.96 -12.77
N ASP A 279 -0.28 3.29 -13.07
CA ASP A 279 0.46 2.90 -14.28
C ASP A 279 1.50 1.80 -13.99
N THR A 280 1.61 1.36 -12.74
CA THR A 280 2.67 0.48 -12.28
C THR A 280 2.23 -0.99 -12.33
N PRO A 281 3.08 -1.92 -12.81
CA PRO A 281 2.80 -3.35 -12.73
C PRO A 281 2.53 -3.80 -11.29
N ARG A 282 1.55 -4.69 -11.11
CA ARG A 282 1.13 -5.20 -9.79
C ARG A 282 2.29 -5.78 -8.97
N THR A 283 3.27 -6.40 -9.63
CA THR A 283 4.49 -6.95 -9.03
C THR A 283 5.38 -5.89 -8.37
N ASN A 284 5.29 -4.63 -8.81
CA ASN A 284 6.06 -3.51 -8.26
C ASN A 284 5.27 -2.73 -7.19
N CYS A 285 3.96 -2.96 -7.05
CA CYS A 285 3.13 -2.36 -6.00
C CYS A 285 3.25 -3.06 -4.63
N ARG A 286 4.20 -3.99 -4.46
CA ARG A 286 4.37 -4.76 -3.21
C ARG A 286 4.93 -3.89 -2.08
N THR A 287 4.52 -4.17 -0.84
CA THR A 287 5.01 -3.45 0.35
C THR A 287 6.53 -3.47 0.45
N GLU A 288 7.14 -4.63 0.21
CA GLU A 288 8.57 -4.86 0.30
C GLU A 288 9.36 -4.32 -0.90
N ASN A 289 8.71 -3.79 -1.94
CA ASN A 289 9.44 -3.21 -3.05
C ASN A 289 10.14 -1.91 -2.61
N ARG A 290 11.47 -1.91 -2.62
CA ARG A 290 12.33 -0.79 -2.18
C ARG A 290 13.23 -0.26 -3.29
N SER A 291 13.03 -0.69 -4.54
CA SER A 291 13.88 -0.32 -5.68
C SER A 291 13.55 1.04 -6.27
N GLU A 292 12.36 1.57 -5.96
CA GLU A 292 11.82 2.76 -6.62
C GLU A 292 12.23 4.04 -5.91
N THR A 293 12.78 4.96 -6.68
CA THR A 293 13.34 6.23 -6.20
C THR A 293 12.97 7.37 -7.13
N ARG A 294 12.97 8.59 -6.60
CA ARG A 294 12.67 9.81 -7.35
C ARG A 294 13.53 10.97 -6.89
N ASN A 295 13.81 11.90 -7.80
CA ASN A 295 14.53 13.11 -7.46
C ASN A 295 13.60 14.07 -6.71
N MET A 296 14.02 14.51 -5.52
CA MET A 296 13.19 15.32 -4.61
C MET A 296 12.73 16.66 -5.19
N SER A 297 13.45 17.20 -6.18
CA SER A 297 13.15 18.48 -6.83
C SER A 297 12.20 18.35 -8.02
N GLN A 298 12.00 17.14 -8.54
CA GLN A 298 11.13 16.88 -9.69
C GLN A 298 9.68 16.62 -9.27
N ARG A 299 8.79 16.76 -10.24
CA ARG A 299 7.34 16.47 -10.13
C ARG A 299 7.03 15.32 -11.08
N TYR A 300 6.13 14.45 -10.67
CA TYR A 300 5.73 13.28 -11.46
C TYR A 300 4.20 13.15 -11.43
N ASP A 301 3.63 12.74 -12.55
CA ASP A 301 2.19 12.57 -12.76
C ASP A 301 1.61 11.31 -12.08
N ASN A 302 2.46 10.48 -11.49
CA ASN A 302 2.08 9.29 -10.74
C ASN A 302 2.59 9.30 -9.29
N VAL A 303 3.14 10.42 -8.80
CA VAL A 303 3.64 10.57 -7.43
C VAL A 303 2.83 11.58 -6.64
N GLY A 304 2.22 11.09 -5.57
CA GLY A 304 1.61 11.88 -4.51
C GLY A 304 2.30 11.66 -3.18
N PHE A 305 1.57 11.83 -2.09
CA PHE A 305 2.10 11.59 -0.75
C PHE A 305 1.00 11.34 0.28
N ARG A 306 1.44 10.76 1.40
CA ARG A 306 0.67 10.58 2.62
C ARG A 306 1.47 11.16 3.77
N ILE A 307 0.78 11.54 4.84
CA ILE A 307 1.40 12.21 5.99
C ILE A 307 1.37 11.33 7.25
N ILE A 308 2.41 11.50 8.06
CA ILE A 308 2.49 11.07 9.45
C ILE A 308 2.08 12.24 10.33
N ARG A 309 1.36 11.94 11.41
CA ARG A 309 1.13 12.82 12.55
C ARG A 309 1.81 12.23 13.78
N GLU A 310 2.66 13.03 14.41
CA GLU A 310 3.30 12.77 15.68
C GLU A 310 2.59 13.56 16.78
N LYS A 311 1.91 12.88 17.69
CA LYS A 311 1.10 13.47 18.77
C LYS A 311 1.27 12.70 20.07
#